data_AF-A0ABD1HI51-F1
#
_entry.id   AF-A0ABD1HI51-F1
#
_cell.length_a   1.000
_cell.length_b   1.000
_cell.length_c   1.000
_cell.angle_alpha   90.00
_cell.angle_beta   90.00
_cell.angle_gamma   90.00
#
_symmetry.space_group_name_H-M   'P 1'
#
loop_
_entity.id
_entity.type
_entity.pdbx_description
1 polymer ?
#
loop_
_entity_poly.entity_id
_entity_poly.type
_entity_poly.pdbx_seq_one_letter_code
_entity_poly.pdbx_strand_id
1 'polypeptide(L)'
;MTPLFLICYIIYTTFTTAILSLFLGFRLLRRSLFHSSTTGGNVGNVIALYEGTLRHERHNPVHNSFWFTTRFALINLDRAPYAPPTYLSADEARRATKTNGPVYLLTTLPSLGYRSTPVSYYYCYDIEDSKKIFKKCIVEGTNTPWGESITFVFNPSSDSVPKCQYISAFSDMLGNWRLGVSEPGEDLSAYISIEHPKFGNNYFIATLKAKKVEISSTTPDDLEAFFWLQPHMGSIISYWIAMKLWWKNAHFHEHPRKENANYREDCIKQNEKKIQLCPAFGGKNAANDVVSREEPVDRCFVWKDAPWPWSCLIGSRSSSKIEKVVA
;
A
#
# COMPACT_ATOMS: atom_id res chain seq x y z
N MET A 1 -5.94 -28.75 -10.32
CA MET A 1 -6.48 -28.40 -8.98
C MET A 1 -6.59 -26.88 -8.76
N THR A 2 -5.70 -26.02 -9.27
CA THR A 2 -5.65 -24.57 -8.97
C THR A 2 -6.79 -23.66 -9.48
N PRO A 3 -7.35 -23.79 -10.70
CA PRO A 3 -8.37 -22.85 -11.19
C PRO A 3 -9.75 -23.06 -10.54
N LEU A 4 -10.09 -24.30 -10.17
CA LEU A 4 -11.35 -24.61 -9.49
C LEU A 4 -11.43 -23.92 -8.12
N PHE A 5 -10.36 -23.98 -7.32
CA PHE A 5 -10.33 -23.32 -6.01
C PHE A 5 -10.45 -21.80 -6.13
N LEU A 6 -9.82 -21.19 -7.15
CA LEU A 6 -9.96 -19.75 -7.39
C LEU A 6 -11.41 -19.39 -7.74
N ILE A 7 -12.07 -20.18 -8.60
CA ILE A 7 -13.48 -19.99 -8.93
C ILE A 7 -14.35 -20.15 -7.68
N CYS A 8 -14.14 -21.20 -6.89
CA CYS A 8 -14.86 -21.41 -5.64
C CYS A 8 -14.65 -20.25 -4.66
N TYR A 9 -13.43 -19.71 -4.55
CA TYR A 9 -13.14 -18.55 -3.71
C TYR A 9 -13.86 -17.28 -4.20
N ILE A 10 -13.90 -17.04 -5.51
CA ILE A 10 -14.64 -15.90 -6.09
C ILE A 10 -16.14 -16.04 -5.81
N ILE A 11 -16.71 -17.23 -5.99
CA ILE A 11 -18.12 -17.52 -5.69
C ILE A 11 -18.40 -17.31 -4.19
N TYR A 12 -17.57 -17.88 -3.31
CA TYR A 12 -17.67 -17.73 -1.86
C TYR A 12 -17.61 -16.27 -1.42
N THR A 13 -16.64 -15.51 -1.95
CA THR A 13 -16.46 -14.09 -1.64
C THR A 13 -17.69 -13.30 -2.10
N THR A 14 -18.17 -13.54 -3.33
CA THR A 14 -19.34 -12.86 -3.89
C THR A 14 -20.58 -13.12 -3.04
N PHE A 15 -20.83 -14.38 -2.67
CA PHE A 15 -21.97 -14.76 -1.84
C PHE A 15 -21.88 -14.15 -0.43
N THR A 16 -20.71 -14.24 0.20
CA THR A 16 -20.46 -13.66 1.53
C THR A 16 -20.66 -12.15 1.52
N THR A 17 -20.10 -11.46 0.53
CA THR A 17 -20.26 -10.01 0.35
C THR A 17 -21.72 -9.62 0.12
N ALA A 18 -22.47 -10.36 -0.69
CA ALA A 18 -23.89 -10.08 -0.92
C ALA A 18 -24.70 -10.17 0.39
N ILE A 19 -24.47 -11.23 1.17
CA ILE A 19 -25.11 -11.41 2.47
C ILE A 19 -24.74 -10.28 3.44
N LEU A 20 -23.45 -10.01 3.62
CA LEU A 20 -22.99 -8.95 4.53
C LEU A 20 -23.48 -7.57 4.11
N SER A 21 -23.57 -7.31 2.80
CA SER A 21 -24.10 -6.05 2.26
C SER A 21 -25.57 -5.87 2.62
N LEU A 22 -26.38 -6.93 2.49
CA LEU A 22 -27.79 -6.91 2.90
C LEU A 22 -27.94 -6.70 4.41
N PHE A 23 -27.13 -7.39 5.23
CA PHE A 23 -27.14 -7.19 6.68
C PHE A 23 -26.71 -5.78 7.10
N LEU A 24 -25.70 -5.20 6.46
CA LEU A 24 -25.29 -3.83 6.69
C LEU A 24 -26.43 -2.86 6.31
N GLY A 25 -27.05 -3.03 5.14
CA GLY A 25 -28.20 -2.23 4.73
C GLY A 25 -29.35 -2.31 5.75
N PHE A 26 -29.66 -3.50 6.25
CA PHE A 26 -30.68 -3.71 7.29
C PHE A 26 -30.30 -3.02 8.62
N ARG A 27 -29.05 -3.11 9.07
CA ARG A 27 -28.56 -2.43 10.28
C ARG A 27 -28.69 -0.91 10.16
N LEU A 28 -28.25 -0.34 9.04
CA LEU A 28 -28.34 1.09 8.78
C LEU A 28 -29.80 1.57 8.71
N LEU A 29 -30.66 0.82 8.02
CA LEU A 29 -32.09 1.12 7.94
C LEU A 29 -32.76 1.07 9.32
N ARG A 30 -32.50 0.00 10.09
CA ARG A 30 -33.02 -0.13 11.46
C ARG A 30 -32.55 1.04 12.35
N ARG A 31 -31.28 1.42 12.26
CA ARG A 31 -30.73 2.55 13.02
C ARG A 31 -31.41 3.87 12.64
N SER A 32 -31.65 4.08 11.35
CA SER A 32 -32.38 5.26 10.85
C SER A 32 -33.83 5.30 11.32
N LEU A 33 -34.52 4.16 11.34
CA LEU A 33 -35.94 4.07 11.68
C LEU A 33 -36.23 4.14 13.19
N PHE A 34 -35.37 3.54 14.00
CA PHE A 34 -35.62 3.37 15.44
C PHE A 34 -34.85 4.36 16.33
N HIS A 35 -34.24 5.40 15.74
CA HIS A 35 -33.49 6.47 16.41
C HIS A 35 -32.77 5.99 17.69
N SER A 36 -31.99 4.92 17.55
CA SER A 36 -31.20 4.41 18.66
C SER A 36 -30.03 5.36 18.86
N SER A 37 -30.04 6.09 19.98
CA SER A 37 -28.87 6.81 20.49
C SER A 37 -27.81 5.79 20.90
N THR A 38 -27.15 5.21 19.90
CA THR A 38 -25.98 4.39 20.14
C THR A 38 -24.92 5.36 20.66
N THR A 39 -24.61 5.27 21.94
CA THR A 39 -23.44 5.93 22.53
C THR A 39 -22.26 5.57 21.64
N GLY A 40 -21.65 6.60 21.04
CA GLY A 40 -20.64 6.45 20.00
C GLY A 40 -19.54 5.50 20.48
N GLY A 41 -19.59 4.25 20.02
CA GLY A 41 -18.52 3.30 20.17
C GLY A 41 -17.40 3.80 19.29
N ASN A 42 -16.60 4.72 19.83
CA ASN A 42 -15.48 5.31 19.14
C ASN A 42 -14.62 4.13 18.67
N VAL A 43 -14.49 3.94 17.37
CA VAL A 43 -13.53 2.98 16.80
C VAL A 43 -12.15 3.57 17.09
N GLY A 44 -11.71 3.47 18.36
CA GLY A 44 -10.87 4.46 19.05
C GLY A 44 -9.48 4.70 18.47
N ASN A 45 -9.13 3.91 17.47
CA ASN A 45 -7.87 3.97 16.75
C ASN A 45 -8.00 4.73 15.42
N VAL A 46 -9.18 4.78 14.79
CA VAL A 46 -9.42 5.56 13.57
C VAL A 46 -9.56 7.03 13.94
N ILE A 47 -8.63 7.86 13.47
CA ILE A 47 -8.56 9.29 13.81
C ILE A 47 -9.02 10.20 12.66
N ALA A 48 -9.02 9.71 11.43
CA ALA A 48 -9.55 10.42 10.27
C ALA A 48 -9.95 9.44 9.15
N LEU A 49 -10.88 9.86 8.31
CA LEU A 49 -11.20 9.19 7.05
C LEU A 49 -10.86 10.13 5.90
N TYR A 50 -10.42 9.55 4.79
CA TYR A 50 -10.07 10.26 3.58
C TYR A 50 -10.83 9.66 2.40
N GLU A 51 -11.40 10.52 1.56
CA GLU A 51 -11.98 10.14 0.28
C GLU A 51 -11.28 10.91 -0.84
N GLY A 52 -10.95 10.22 -1.92
CA GLY A 52 -10.12 10.79 -2.97
C GLY A 52 -10.13 10.00 -4.25
N THR A 53 -9.22 10.36 -5.13
CA THR A 53 -9.04 9.74 -6.44
C THR A 53 -7.65 9.17 -6.55
N LEU A 54 -7.57 7.90 -6.94
CA LEU A 54 -6.33 7.26 -7.36
C LEU A 54 -6.28 7.27 -8.89
N ARG A 55 -5.32 7.97 -9.48
CA ARG A 55 -5.04 8.01 -10.92
C ARG A 55 -3.85 7.13 -11.22
N HIS A 56 -3.97 6.29 -12.23
CA HIS A 56 -2.91 5.46 -12.75
C HIS A 56 -2.70 5.81 -14.22
N GLU A 57 -1.45 6.08 -14.57
CA GLU A 57 -1.08 6.40 -15.93
C GLU A 57 0.16 5.60 -16.33
N ARG A 58 -0.01 4.82 -17.39
CA ARG A 58 1.06 4.11 -18.08
C ARG A 58 1.24 4.78 -19.43
N HIS A 59 2.45 5.22 -19.72
CA HIS A 59 2.77 5.87 -20.99
C HIS A 59 3.36 4.89 -21.99
N ASN A 60 4.30 4.03 -21.56
CA ASN A 60 5.06 3.14 -22.43
C ASN A 60 5.06 1.67 -21.93
N PRO A 61 5.28 0.68 -22.81
CA PRO A 61 5.22 0.78 -24.28
C PRO A 61 3.80 0.91 -24.84
N VAL A 62 2.79 0.60 -24.03
CA VAL A 62 1.36 0.70 -24.40
C VAL A 62 0.69 1.69 -23.46
N HIS A 63 0.11 2.75 -24.04
CA HIS A 63 -0.56 3.78 -23.26
C HIS A 63 -1.88 3.29 -22.65
N ASN A 64 -2.05 3.56 -21.36
CA ASN A 64 -3.31 3.36 -20.66
C ASN A 64 -3.38 4.25 -19.43
N SER A 65 -4.50 4.95 -19.25
CA SER A 65 -4.77 5.78 -18.08
C SER A 65 -6.16 5.47 -17.54
N PHE A 66 -6.29 5.47 -16.22
CA PHE A 66 -7.57 5.32 -15.53
C PHE A 66 -7.52 5.97 -14.16
N TRP A 67 -8.69 6.26 -13.60
CA TRP A 67 -8.82 6.74 -12.25
C TRP A 67 -10.03 6.11 -11.58
N PHE A 68 -10.01 6.04 -10.26
CA PHE A 68 -11.15 5.58 -9.48
C PHE A 68 -11.16 6.21 -8.09
N THR A 69 -12.36 6.30 -7.52
CA THR A 69 -12.54 6.80 -6.16
C THR A 69 -11.96 5.80 -5.17
N THR A 70 -11.24 6.32 -4.19
CA THR A 70 -10.62 5.54 -3.14
C THR A 70 -10.87 6.15 -1.78
N ARG A 71 -10.97 5.26 -0.79
CA ARG A 71 -11.24 5.60 0.59
C ARG A 71 -10.17 5.00 1.48
N PHE A 72 -9.74 5.77 2.46
CA PHE A 72 -8.70 5.40 3.41
C PHE A 72 -9.11 5.79 4.82
N ALA A 73 -8.64 5.01 5.79
CA ALA A 73 -8.70 5.33 7.20
C ALA A 73 -7.29 5.64 7.68
N LEU A 74 -7.15 6.72 8.43
CA LEU A 74 -5.95 7.03 9.18
C LEU A 74 -6.13 6.49 10.60
N ILE A 75 -5.25 5.57 10.99
CA ILE A 75 -5.33 4.81 12.22
C ILE A 75 -4.13 5.17 13.08
N ASN A 76 -4.35 5.55 14.34
CA ASN A 76 -3.31 5.69 15.34
C ASN A 76 -2.94 4.32 15.89
N LEU A 77 -1.72 3.87 15.57
CA LEU A 77 -1.20 2.57 16.00
C LEU A 77 -0.78 2.56 17.47
N ASP A 78 -0.64 3.73 18.11
CA ASP A 78 -0.32 3.86 19.53
C ASP A 78 -1.57 3.81 20.43
N ARG A 79 -2.76 3.98 19.84
CA ARG A 79 -4.02 3.79 20.56
C ARG A 79 -4.39 2.31 20.44
N ALA A 80 -4.39 1.62 21.58
CA ALA A 80 -4.66 0.18 21.77
C ALA A 80 -3.63 -0.79 21.12
N PRO A 81 -3.34 -1.94 21.74
CA PRO A 81 -2.20 -2.79 21.37
C PRO A 81 -2.42 -3.69 20.14
N TYR A 82 -3.60 -3.65 19.51
CA TYR A 82 -3.93 -4.54 18.40
C TYR A 82 -3.82 -3.80 17.08
N ALA A 83 -2.59 -3.68 16.55
CA ALA A 83 -2.44 -3.57 15.10
C ALA A 83 -3.12 -4.81 14.48
N PRO A 84 -3.92 -4.68 13.41
CA PRO A 84 -4.44 -5.87 12.74
C PRO A 84 -3.24 -6.79 12.42
N PRO A 85 -3.29 -8.10 12.71
CA PRO A 85 -2.11 -8.99 12.76
C PRO A 85 -1.29 -9.06 11.46
N THR A 86 -1.82 -8.49 10.38
CA THR A 86 -1.20 -8.38 9.07
C THR A 86 -0.34 -7.14 8.88
N TYR A 87 -0.50 -6.09 9.67
CA TYR A 87 0.21 -4.81 9.57
C TYR A 87 1.33 -4.72 10.62
N LEU A 88 2.30 -3.82 10.41
CA LEU A 88 3.33 -3.56 11.41
C LEU A 88 2.71 -2.95 12.67
N SER A 89 3.22 -3.35 13.83
CA SER A 89 2.97 -2.64 15.08
C SER A 89 3.66 -1.27 15.11
N ALA A 90 3.23 -0.37 15.99
CA ALA A 90 3.89 0.93 16.18
C ALA A 90 5.38 0.77 16.54
N ASP A 91 5.73 -0.21 17.38
CA ASP A 91 7.11 -0.45 17.80
C ASP A 91 7.97 -1.08 16.70
N GLU A 92 7.39 -1.91 15.83
CA GLU A 92 8.10 -2.38 14.64
C GLU A 92 8.35 -1.25 13.65
N ALA A 93 7.37 -0.37 13.43
CA ALA A 93 7.52 0.80 12.57
C ALA A 93 8.62 1.72 13.11
N ARG A 94 8.57 2.10 14.39
CA ARG A 94 9.60 2.92 15.06
C ARG A 94 11.01 2.35 14.94
N ARG A 95 11.15 1.04 15.18
CA ARG A 95 12.46 0.36 15.04
C ARG A 95 12.97 0.42 13.61
N ALA A 96 12.11 0.19 12.63
CA ALA A 96 12.48 0.23 11.22
C ALA A 96 12.87 1.65 10.76
N THR A 97 12.20 2.69 11.27
CA THR A 97 12.45 4.09 10.87
C THR A 97 13.45 4.82 11.76
N LYS A 98 13.87 4.21 12.87
CA LYS A 98 14.65 4.83 13.96
C LYS A 98 14.00 6.10 14.50
N THR A 99 12.67 6.09 14.60
CA THR A 99 11.90 7.24 15.10
C THR A 99 11.36 6.99 16.50
N ASN A 100 11.09 8.05 17.27
CA ASN A 100 10.67 7.97 18.67
C ASN A 100 9.26 8.52 18.97
N GLY A 101 8.57 9.07 17.96
CA GLY A 101 7.26 9.68 18.09
C GLY A 101 6.09 8.76 17.71
N PRO A 102 4.87 9.32 17.54
CA PRO A 102 3.68 8.55 17.20
C PRO A 102 3.75 7.92 15.81
N VAL A 103 2.99 6.85 15.59
CA VAL A 103 2.87 6.18 14.30
C VAL A 103 1.41 6.12 13.83
N TYR A 104 1.15 6.62 12.63
CA TYR A 104 -0.17 6.52 11.99
C TYR A 104 -0.13 5.62 10.77
N LEU A 105 -1.15 4.78 10.58
CA LEU A 105 -1.34 3.93 9.41
C LEU A 105 -2.47 4.48 8.55
N LEU A 106 -2.18 4.83 7.30
CA LEU A 106 -3.18 5.09 6.28
C LEU A 106 -3.39 3.85 5.42
N THR A 107 -4.60 3.32 5.44
CA THR A 107 -4.92 2.08 4.74
C THR A 107 -6.40 2.00 4.34
N THR A 108 -6.71 1.20 3.32
CA THR A 108 -8.10 0.82 3.04
C THR A 108 -8.47 -0.34 3.96
N LEU A 109 -9.56 -0.17 4.72
CA LEU A 109 -10.02 -1.21 5.62
C LEU A 109 -10.70 -2.35 4.86
N PRO A 110 -10.60 -3.60 5.38
CA PRO A 110 -11.44 -4.69 4.91
C PRO A 110 -12.92 -4.33 5.06
N SER A 111 -13.73 -4.76 4.11
CA SER A 111 -15.16 -4.48 4.12
C SER A 111 -15.94 -5.62 3.47
N LEU A 112 -17.12 -5.92 4.00
CA LEU A 112 -18.03 -6.95 3.51
C LEU A 112 -17.34 -8.31 3.26
N GLY A 113 -16.46 -8.71 4.17
CA GLY A 113 -15.75 -9.99 4.14
C GLY A 113 -14.60 -10.07 3.13
N TYR A 114 -14.25 -8.96 2.46
CA TYR A 114 -13.16 -8.92 1.49
C TYR A 114 -12.09 -7.91 1.88
N ARG A 115 -10.84 -8.28 1.59
CA ARG A 115 -9.66 -7.45 1.82
C ARG A 115 -8.86 -7.37 0.53
N SER A 116 -8.60 -6.15 0.10
CA SER A 116 -7.69 -5.84 -0.97
C SER A 116 -7.18 -4.42 -0.77
N THR A 117 -5.89 -4.31 -0.45
CA THR A 117 -5.26 -3.04 -0.09
C THR A 117 -3.97 -2.92 -0.92
N PRO A 118 -4.00 -2.22 -2.07
CA PRO A 118 -2.86 -2.17 -2.98
C PRO A 118 -1.65 -1.46 -2.36
N VAL A 119 -1.91 -0.46 -1.51
CA VAL A 119 -0.87 0.30 -0.82
C VAL A 119 -1.35 0.77 0.55
N SER A 120 -0.46 0.73 1.54
CA SER A 120 -0.63 1.37 2.85
C SER A 120 0.60 2.21 3.18
N TYR A 121 0.41 3.28 3.93
CA TYR A 121 1.47 4.20 4.34
C TYR A 121 1.51 4.31 5.86
N TYR A 122 2.70 4.15 6.46
CA TYR A 122 2.94 4.38 7.88
C TYR A 122 3.68 5.71 8.03
N TYR A 123 3.05 6.66 8.70
CA TYR A 123 3.62 7.97 9.02
C TYR A 123 4.34 7.87 10.35
N CYS A 124 5.67 8.00 10.30
CA CYS A 124 6.53 7.86 11.46
C CYS A 124 7.09 9.22 11.84
N TYR A 125 6.83 9.62 13.08
CA TYR A 125 7.18 10.92 13.60
C TYR A 125 8.32 10.81 14.60
N ASP A 126 9.09 11.88 14.72
CA ASP A 126 9.97 12.13 15.86
C ASP A 126 9.38 13.17 16.79
N ILE A 127 9.81 13.10 18.05
CA ILE A 127 9.57 14.09 19.09
C ILE A 127 10.92 14.75 19.37
N GLU A 128 11.05 16.00 18.93
CA GLU A 128 12.21 16.86 19.18
C GLU A 128 11.69 18.13 19.89
N ASP A 129 12.26 18.51 21.04
CA ASP A 129 11.82 19.67 21.83
C ASP A 129 10.29 19.71 22.09
N SER A 130 9.69 18.54 22.37
CA SER A 130 8.23 18.36 22.54
C SER A 130 7.38 18.67 21.30
N LYS A 131 8.00 18.85 20.13
CA LYS A 131 7.31 19.02 18.84
C LYS A 131 7.33 17.71 18.05
N LYS A 132 6.18 17.40 17.45
CA LYS A 132 6.01 16.25 16.55
C LYS A 132 6.51 16.63 15.16
N ILE A 133 7.52 15.93 14.65
CA ILE A 133 8.15 16.19 13.33
C ILE A 133 7.95 14.97 12.43
N PHE A 134 7.34 15.17 11.26
CA PHE A 134 7.19 14.10 10.27
C PHE A 134 8.53 13.84 9.58
N LYS A 135 9.15 12.69 9.86
CA LYS A 135 10.54 12.43 9.43
C LYS A 135 10.66 11.32 8.38
N LYS A 136 9.92 10.23 8.56
CA LYS A 136 10.02 9.04 7.70
C LYS A 136 8.65 8.47 7.40
N CYS A 137 8.55 7.81 6.25
CA CYS A 137 7.37 7.02 5.91
C CYS A 137 7.78 5.58 5.58
N ILE A 138 6.91 4.63 5.89
CA ILE A 138 7.01 3.25 5.40
C ILE A 138 5.89 3.03 4.40
N VAL A 139 6.21 2.49 3.24
CA VAL A 139 5.19 2.02 2.29
C VAL A 139 5.09 0.51 2.37
N GLU A 140 3.88 0.00 2.45
CA GLU A 140 3.57 -1.41 2.24
C GLU A 140 2.77 -1.55 0.95
N GLY A 141 3.43 -2.04 -0.10
CA GLY A 141 2.82 -2.30 -1.41
C GLY A 141 2.47 -3.77 -1.55
N THR A 142 1.26 -4.08 -1.97
CA THR A 142 0.81 -5.46 -2.26
C THR A 142 0.65 -5.62 -3.76
N ASN A 143 1.20 -6.68 -4.33
CA ASN A 143 1.05 -6.94 -5.75
C ASN A 143 -0.30 -7.60 -6.07
N THR A 144 -0.86 -7.23 -7.22
CA THR A 144 -2.09 -7.80 -7.74
C THR A 144 -1.76 -8.50 -9.05
N PRO A 145 -2.20 -9.76 -9.28
CA PRO A 145 -3.09 -10.57 -8.43
C PRO A 145 -2.40 -11.47 -7.39
N TRP A 146 -1.07 -11.49 -7.32
CA TRP A 146 -0.36 -12.54 -6.58
C TRP A 146 -0.37 -12.38 -5.05
N GLY A 147 -0.65 -11.19 -4.51
CA GLY A 147 -0.84 -10.97 -3.08
C GLY A 147 0.43 -10.94 -2.22
N GLU A 148 1.61 -10.99 -2.83
CA GLU A 148 2.89 -10.73 -2.14
C GLU A 148 2.99 -9.25 -1.78
N SER A 149 3.46 -8.94 -0.57
CA SER A 149 3.73 -7.55 -0.18
C SER A 149 5.19 -7.33 0.15
N ILE A 150 5.64 -6.11 -0.13
CA ILE A 150 6.94 -5.59 0.29
C ILE A 150 6.69 -4.36 1.15
N THR A 151 7.46 -4.23 2.21
CA THR A 151 7.43 -3.08 3.11
C THR A 151 8.82 -2.46 3.16
N PHE A 152 8.93 -1.15 2.99
CA PHE A 152 10.21 -0.44 3.10
C PHE A 152 10.08 1.03 3.48
N VAL A 153 11.14 1.57 4.07
CA VAL A 153 11.24 2.95 4.55
C VAL A 153 11.70 3.88 3.42
N PHE A 154 11.13 5.09 3.35
CA PHE A 154 11.51 6.13 2.39
C PHE A 154 11.39 7.55 2.99
N ASN A 155 12.09 8.53 2.39
CA ASN A 155 11.91 9.95 2.72
C ASN A 155 10.59 10.47 2.11
N PRO A 156 9.66 11.02 2.92
CA PRO A 156 8.33 11.42 2.43
C PRO A 156 8.34 12.55 1.42
N SER A 157 9.32 13.47 1.46
CA SER A 157 9.41 14.60 0.54
C SER A 157 9.66 14.14 -0.91
N SER A 158 10.60 13.22 -1.07
CA SER A 158 10.91 12.52 -2.31
C SER A 158 12.00 11.50 -2.01
N ASP A 159 11.86 10.27 -2.49
CA ASP A 159 12.92 9.27 -2.41
C ASP A 159 12.96 8.41 -3.67
N SER A 160 14.14 7.89 -3.98
CA SER A 160 14.37 6.95 -5.07
C SER A 160 14.85 5.61 -4.52
N VAL A 161 14.05 4.58 -4.72
CA VAL A 161 14.27 3.23 -4.20
C VAL A 161 14.26 2.25 -5.37
N PRO A 162 15.22 1.32 -5.48
CA PRO A 162 15.16 0.36 -6.58
C PRO A 162 13.89 -0.47 -6.50
N LYS A 163 13.29 -0.72 -7.67
CA LYS A 163 12.04 -1.45 -7.76
C LYS A 163 12.28 -2.92 -7.42
N CYS A 164 11.77 -3.35 -6.27
CA CYS A 164 11.90 -4.74 -5.84
C CYS A 164 10.63 -5.56 -5.90
N GLN A 165 9.49 -4.98 -6.30
CA GLN A 165 8.25 -5.73 -6.41
C GLN A 165 7.76 -5.84 -7.84
N TYR A 166 7.31 -7.05 -8.15
CA TYR A 166 6.57 -7.36 -9.35
C TYR A 166 5.12 -6.95 -9.17
N ILE A 167 4.79 -5.73 -9.59
CA ILE A 167 3.53 -5.05 -9.28
C ILE A 167 2.36 -5.42 -10.22
N SER A 168 2.64 -5.93 -11.42
CA SER A 168 1.64 -6.21 -12.45
C SER A 168 2.18 -7.14 -13.53
N ALA A 169 1.30 -7.98 -14.10
CA ALA A 169 1.56 -8.83 -15.27
C ALA A 169 2.20 -8.09 -16.45
N PHE A 170 1.94 -6.79 -16.58
CA PHE A 170 2.40 -5.97 -17.70
C PHE A 170 3.52 -5.00 -17.29
N SER A 171 4.19 -5.24 -16.16
CA SER A 171 5.35 -4.43 -15.74
C SER A 171 6.54 -5.33 -15.42
N ASP A 172 7.65 -5.10 -16.11
CA ASP A 172 8.96 -5.71 -15.80
C ASP A 172 9.45 -5.36 -14.39
N MET A 173 10.59 -5.91 -13.98
CA MET A 173 11.23 -5.62 -12.68
C MET A 173 12.23 -4.46 -12.73
N LEU A 174 12.32 -3.73 -13.83
CA LEU A 174 13.40 -2.78 -14.06
C LEU A 174 13.08 -1.39 -13.51
N GLY A 175 14.15 -0.65 -13.22
CA GLY A 175 14.08 0.75 -12.82
C GLY A 175 14.06 0.99 -11.32
N ASN A 176 13.80 2.24 -10.96
CA ASN A 176 13.67 2.70 -9.58
C ASN A 176 12.28 3.30 -9.37
N TRP A 177 11.70 3.05 -8.21
CA TRP A 177 10.54 3.80 -7.72
C TRP A 177 10.97 5.18 -7.28
N ARG A 178 10.19 6.19 -7.68
CA ARG A 178 10.22 7.53 -7.09
C ARG A 178 8.91 7.75 -6.35
N LEU A 179 9.02 8.04 -5.06
CA LEU A 179 7.92 8.02 -4.10
C LEU A 179 7.88 9.35 -3.37
N GLY A 180 6.67 9.81 -3.05
CA GLY A 180 6.48 10.94 -2.15
C GLY A 180 5.08 10.91 -1.55
N VAL A 181 4.96 11.43 -0.33
CA VAL A 181 3.70 11.49 0.40
C VAL A 181 3.66 12.74 1.26
N SER A 182 2.55 13.46 1.23
CA SER A 182 2.33 14.60 2.11
C SER A 182 2.01 14.13 3.53
N GLU A 183 2.32 14.96 4.52
CA GLU A 183 1.80 14.74 5.88
C GLU A 183 0.26 14.72 5.84
N PRO A 184 -0.43 13.83 6.60
CA PRO A 184 -1.88 13.80 6.64
C PRO A 184 -2.43 15.07 7.29
N GLY A 185 -3.11 15.89 6.49
CA GLY A 185 -3.83 17.09 6.91
C GLY A 185 -5.26 17.09 6.37
N GLU A 186 -5.78 18.26 6.01
CA GLU A 186 -7.07 18.38 5.31
C GLU A 186 -7.00 17.81 3.88
N ASP A 187 -5.89 18.05 3.20
CA ASP A 187 -5.54 17.40 1.94
C ASP A 187 -4.44 16.35 2.16
N LEU A 188 -4.52 15.27 1.41
CA LEU A 188 -3.55 14.20 1.38
C LEU A 188 -3.16 13.91 -0.08
N SER A 189 -1.87 13.84 -0.34
CA SER A 189 -1.36 13.42 -1.64
C SER A 189 -0.24 12.40 -1.50
N ALA A 190 -0.20 11.45 -2.43
CA ALA A 190 0.91 10.52 -2.57
C ALA A 190 1.15 10.23 -4.04
N TYR A 191 2.38 9.92 -4.41
CA TYR A 191 2.68 9.45 -5.75
C TYR A 191 3.73 8.35 -5.74
N ILE A 192 3.61 7.46 -6.73
CA ILE A 192 4.58 6.40 -7.02
C ILE A 192 4.81 6.45 -8.53
N SER A 193 6.03 6.73 -8.96
CA SER A 193 6.42 6.64 -10.37
C SER A 193 7.59 5.68 -10.54
N ILE A 194 7.78 5.17 -11.75
CA ILE A 194 8.89 4.29 -12.09
C ILE A 194 9.79 5.02 -13.08
N GLU A 195 11.04 5.22 -12.69
CA GLU A 195 12.13 5.63 -13.56
C GLU A 195 12.73 4.39 -14.22
N HIS A 196 12.28 4.11 -15.45
CA HIS A 196 12.67 2.93 -16.19
C HIS A 196 13.95 3.19 -17.01
N PRO A 197 14.94 2.27 -17.06
CA PRO A 197 16.21 2.50 -17.75
C PRO A 197 16.05 2.82 -19.25
N LYS A 198 15.03 2.24 -19.90
CA LYS A 198 14.73 2.47 -21.33
C LYS A 198 13.81 3.68 -21.60
N PHE A 199 12.89 3.99 -20.68
CA PHE A 199 11.78 4.92 -20.93
C PHE A 199 11.82 6.17 -20.03
N GLY A 200 12.81 6.26 -19.15
CA GLY A 200 12.93 7.30 -18.14
C GLY A 200 11.70 7.38 -17.24
N ASN A 201 11.31 8.62 -16.89
CA ASN A 201 10.12 8.89 -16.08
C ASN A 201 8.80 8.70 -16.86
N ASN A 202 8.86 8.44 -18.16
CA ASN A 202 7.68 8.28 -19.02
C ASN A 202 7.25 6.81 -19.12
N TYR A 203 7.32 6.06 -18.02
CA TYR A 203 6.90 4.66 -17.97
C TYR A 203 5.56 4.50 -17.26
N PHE A 204 5.53 4.84 -15.97
CA PHE A 204 4.36 4.66 -15.12
C PHE A 204 4.35 5.67 -13.98
N ILE A 205 3.15 6.17 -13.66
CA ILE A 205 2.88 6.98 -12.47
C ILE A 205 1.51 6.62 -11.88
N ALA A 206 1.46 6.48 -10.56
CA ALA A 206 0.25 6.44 -9.77
C ALA A 206 0.22 7.66 -8.86
N THR A 207 -0.92 8.34 -8.77
CA THR A 207 -1.10 9.52 -7.93
C THR A 207 -2.39 9.42 -7.15
N LEU A 208 -2.29 9.57 -5.84
CA LEU A 208 -3.39 9.70 -4.90
C LEU A 208 -3.58 11.19 -4.58
N LYS A 209 -4.82 11.66 -4.67
CA LYS A 209 -5.26 12.92 -4.08
C LYS A 209 -6.54 12.65 -3.29
N ALA A 210 -6.52 12.91 -1.99
CA ALA A 210 -7.66 12.68 -1.12
C ALA A 210 -7.87 13.86 -0.18
N LYS A 211 -9.13 14.03 0.25
CA LYS A 211 -9.53 15.03 1.23
C LYS A 211 -10.05 14.33 2.47
N LYS A 212 -9.78 14.94 3.62
CA LYS A 212 -10.33 14.49 4.88
C LYS A 212 -11.85 14.65 4.87
N VAL A 213 -12.54 13.63 5.37
CA VAL A 213 -13.99 13.63 5.51
C VAL A 213 -14.34 14.09 6.92
N GLU A 214 -15.27 15.03 7.03
CA GLU A 214 -15.81 15.44 8.33
C GLU A 214 -16.62 14.30 8.94
N ILE A 215 -16.28 13.92 10.17
CA ILE A 215 -16.97 12.84 10.87
C ILE A 215 -17.50 13.36 12.19
N SER A 216 -18.82 13.33 12.36
CA SER A 216 -19.48 13.70 13.62
C SER A 216 -19.37 12.58 14.68
N SER A 217 -19.30 11.31 14.25
CA SER A 217 -19.04 10.13 15.09
C SER A 217 -18.74 8.91 14.20
N THR A 218 -17.77 8.07 14.58
CA THR A 218 -17.46 6.84 13.84
C THR A 218 -17.96 5.62 14.62
N THR A 219 -19.18 5.17 14.34
CA THR A 219 -19.58 3.82 14.78
C THR A 219 -18.96 2.77 13.83
N PRO A 220 -18.84 1.51 14.25
CA PRO A 220 -18.39 0.44 13.36
C PRO A 220 -19.24 0.33 12.08
N ASP A 221 -20.56 0.53 12.17
CA ASP A 221 -21.47 0.49 11.04
C ASP A 221 -21.22 1.66 10.06
N ASP A 222 -20.86 2.85 10.56
CA ASP A 222 -20.52 4.00 9.70
C ASP A 222 -19.22 3.75 8.94
N LEU A 223 -18.25 3.12 9.59
CA LEU A 223 -16.98 2.76 8.98
C LEU A 223 -17.19 1.70 7.90
N GLU A 224 -17.97 0.67 8.20
CA GLU A 224 -18.33 -0.37 7.24
C GLU A 224 -19.13 0.20 6.06
N ALA A 225 -20.04 1.16 6.32
CA ALA A 225 -20.78 1.87 5.29
C ALA A 225 -19.89 2.78 4.42
N PHE A 226 -18.91 3.44 5.04
CA PHE A 226 -17.94 4.28 4.33
C PHE A 226 -17.10 3.44 3.36
N PHE A 227 -16.61 2.28 3.78
CA PHE A 227 -15.82 1.41 2.91
C PHE A 227 -16.67 0.55 1.97
N TRP A 228 -17.84 0.07 2.37
CA TRP A 228 -18.78 -0.75 1.58
C TRP A 228 -18.07 -1.73 0.61
N LEU A 229 -18.08 -1.47 -0.70
CA LEU A 229 -17.46 -2.31 -1.75
C LEU A 229 -16.10 -1.78 -2.22
N GLN A 230 -15.48 -0.83 -1.51
CA GLN A 230 -14.22 -0.19 -1.89
C GLN A 230 -13.09 -1.19 -2.19
N PRO A 231 -12.81 -2.22 -1.35
CA PRO A 231 -11.75 -3.18 -1.66
C PRO A 231 -12.07 -4.01 -2.91
N HIS A 232 -13.35 -4.34 -3.14
CA HIS A 232 -13.82 -5.06 -4.33
C HIS A 232 -13.61 -4.24 -5.59
N MET A 233 -14.00 -2.96 -5.55
CA MET A 233 -13.88 -2.05 -6.69
C MET A 233 -12.43 -1.91 -7.13
N GLY A 234 -11.48 -1.74 -6.20
CA GLY A 234 -10.05 -1.68 -6.53
C GLY A 234 -9.57 -2.96 -7.24
N SER A 235 -10.06 -4.12 -6.82
CA SER A 235 -9.70 -5.41 -7.42
C SER A 235 -10.31 -5.60 -8.80
N ILE A 236 -11.62 -5.36 -8.94
CA ILE A 236 -12.35 -5.44 -10.22
C ILE A 236 -11.70 -4.54 -11.27
N ILE A 237 -11.40 -3.28 -10.90
CA ILE A 237 -10.74 -2.33 -11.80
C ILE A 237 -9.35 -2.84 -12.18
N SER A 238 -8.56 -3.35 -11.23
CA SER A 238 -7.23 -3.89 -11.52
C SER A 238 -7.27 -5.03 -12.55
N TYR A 239 -8.20 -5.99 -12.40
CA TYR A 239 -8.38 -7.08 -13.37
C TYR A 239 -8.90 -6.59 -14.72
N TRP A 240 -9.84 -5.64 -14.72
CA TRP A 240 -10.37 -5.04 -15.94
C TRP A 240 -9.28 -4.32 -16.74
N ILE A 241 -8.39 -3.59 -16.07
CA ILE A 241 -7.26 -2.93 -16.72
C ILE A 241 -6.24 -3.95 -17.23
N ALA A 242 -5.96 -5.01 -16.49
CA ALA A 242 -5.11 -6.09 -16.96
C ALA A 242 -5.66 -6.72 -18.26
N MET A 243 -6.97 -6.99 -18.32
CA MET A 243 -7.63 -7.49 -19.52
C MET A 243 -7.57 -6.49 -20.69
N LYS A 244 -7.77 -5.20 -20.43
CA LYS A 244 -7.62 -4.15 -21.46
C LYS A 244 -6.20 -4.09 -22.02
N LEU A 245 -5.18 -4.22 -21.18
CA LEU A 245 -3.78 -4.23 -21.61
C LEU A 245 -3.46 -5.47 -22.44
N TRP A 246 -4.00 -6.62 -22.04
CA TRP A 246 -3.89 -7.85 -22.82
C TRP A 246 -4.50 -7.69 -24.22
N TRP A 247 -5.71 -7.13 -24.34
CA TRP A 247 -6.33 -6.83 -25.64
C TRP A 247 -5.56 -5.81 -26.49
N LYS A 248 -4.77 -4.94 -25.85
CA LYS A 248 -3.86 -4.00 -26.55
C LYS A 248 -2.51 -4.63 -26.90
N ASN A 249 -2.34 -5.95 -26.77
CA ASN A 249 -1.09 -6.67 -26.99
C ASN A 249 0.09 -6.13 -26.15
N ALA A 250 -0.19 -5.64 -24.93
CA ALA A 250 0.89 -5.31 -24.01
C ALA A 250 1.67 -6.58 -23.64
N HIS A 251 3.00 -6.46 -23.58
CA HIS A 251 3.86 -7.60 -23.28
C HIS A 251 3.59 -8.13 -21.86
N PHE A 252 3.27 -9.41 -21.77
CA PHE A 252 3.08 -10.13 -20.52
C PHE A 252 4.44 -10.61 -20.02
N HIS A 253 4.81 -10.19 -18.81
CA HIS A 253 5.99 -10.69 -18.13
C HIS A 253 5.58 -11.86 -17.25
N GLU A 254 6.35 -12.94 -17.20
CA GLU A 254 6.07 -14.00 -16.22
C GLU A 254 6.46 -13.57 -14.80
N HIS A 255 5.85 -14.21 -13.80
CA HIS A 255 6.21 -13.94 -12.41
C HIS A 255 7.68 -14.33 -12.16
N PRO A 256 8.53 -13.45 -11.60
CA PRO A 256 9.98 -13.66 -11.54
C PRO A 256 10.37 -14.92 -10.76
N ARG A 257 9.55 -15.37 -9.82
CA ARG A 257 9.76 -16.63 -9.08
C ARG A 257 9.90 -17.87 -9.98
N LYS A 258 9.28 -17.88 -11.16
CA LYS A 258 9.39 -19.02 -12.08
C LYS A 258 10.78 -19.16 -12.69
N GLU A 259 11.44 -18.03 -12.97
CA GLU A 259 12.79 -18.00 -13.52
C GLU A 259 13.84 -18.09 -12.41
N ASN A 260 13.60 -17.40 -11.29
CA ASN A 260 14.50 -17.35 -10.15
C ASN A 260 13.72 -17.45 -8.83
N ALA A 261 13.82 -18.60 -8.16
CA ALA A 261 13.18 -18.82 -6.86
C ALA A 261 13.64 -17.83 -5.77
N ASN A 262 14.87 -17.32 -5.89
CA ASN A 262 15.52 -16.40 -4.94
C ASN A 262 15.51 -14.93 -5.41
N TYR A 263 14.60 -14.56 -6.32
CA TYR A 263 14.56 -13.20 -6.88
C TYR A 263 14.41 -12.10 -5.82
N ARG A 264 13.81 -12.43 -4.66
CA ARG A 264 13.63 -11.48 -3.56
C ARG A 264 14.95 -11.20 -2.86
N GLU A 265 15.69 -12.25 -2.52
CA GLU A 265 17.00 -12.19 -1.89
C GLU A 265 18.00 -11.47 -2.81
N ASP A 266 17.93 -11.75 -4.12
CA ASP A 266 18.75 -11.06 -5.12
C ASP A 266 18.39 -9.59 -5.22
N CYS A 267 17.12 -9.22 -5.10
CA CYS A 267 16.72 -7.82 -5.08
C CYS A 267 17.24 -7.09 -3.83
N ILE A 268 17.17 -7.73 -2.66
CA ILE A 268 17.71 -7.17 -1.41
C ILE A 268 19.21 -6.95 -1.54
N LYS A 269 19.97 -7.95 -2.01
CA LYS A 269 21.42 -7.85 -2.23
C LYS A 269 21.79 -6.77 -3.26
N GLN A 270 21.01 -6.65 -4.34
CA GLN A 270 21.21 -5.59 -5.33
C GLN A 270 20.94 -4.21 -4.74
N ASN A 271 19.95 -4.09 -3.85
CA ASN A 271 19.66 -2.86 -3.14
C ASN A 271 20.80 -2.48 -2.20
N GLU A 272 21.28 -3.40 -1.37
CA GLU A 272 22.42 -3.17 -0.48
C GLU A 272 23.64 -2.68 -1.27
N LYS A 273 23.96 -3.34 -2.39
CA LYS A 273 25.05 -2.91 -3.27
C LYS A 273 24.83 -1.52 -3.86
N LYS A 274 23.63 -1.21 -4.36
CA LYS A 274 23.30 0.12 -4.91
C LYS A 274 23.37 1.22 -3.85
N ILE A 275 22.91 0.94 -2.63
CA ILE A 275 22.98 1.87 -1.50
C ILE A 275 24.45 2.13 -1.11
N GLN A 276 25.27 1.07 -1.04
CA GLN A 276 26.70 1.19 -0.76
C GLN A 276 27.47 1.94 -1.87
N LEU A 277 27.11 1.74 -3.13
CA LEU A 277 27.74 2.41 -4.28
C LEU A 277 27.31 3.87 -4.44
N CYS A 278 26.14 4.26 -3.91
CA CYS A 278 25.60 5.62 -4.01
C CYS A 278 25.15 6.18 -2.64
N PRO A 279 26.09 6.65 -1.78
CA PRO A 279 25.73 7.40 -0.57
C PRO A 279 25.17 8.81 -0.86
N ALA A 280 25.18 9.24 -2.12
CA ALA A 280 25.01 10.65 -2.51
C ALA A 280 23.71 10.89 -3.29
N PHE A 281 22.61 11.12 -2.58
CA PHE A 281 21.60 12.07 -3.05
C PHE A 281 22.05 13.48 -2.65
N GLY A 282 23.07 13.97 -3.34
CA GLY A 282 23.43 15.39 -3.40
C GLY A 282 23.44 15.78 -4.86
N GLY A 283 22.30 16.25 -5.38
CA GLY A 283 22.20 16.75 -6.75
C GLY A 283 23.21 17.88 -6.97
N LYS A 284 24.16 17.68 -7.88
CA LYS A 284 24.95 18.79 -8.42
C LYS A 284 24.05 19.58 -9.37
N ASN A 285 23.64 20.77 -8.94
CA ASN A 285 23.60 21.97 -9.77
C ASN A 285 23.65 23.22 -8.88
N ALA A 286 24.79 23.90 -8.95
CA ALA A 286 25.09 25.31 -8.71
C ALA A 286 24.48 26.05 -7.50
N ALA A 287 25.41 26.42 -6.59
CA ALA A 287 25.49 27.65 -5.79
C ALA A 287 24.53 27.83 -4.59
N ASN A 288 25.17 27.81 -3.41
CA ASN A 288 24.75 28.34 -2.11
C ASN A 288 23.38 27.92 -1.60
N ASP A 289 23.34 26.82 -0.84
CA ASP A 289 22.56 26.77 0.40
C ASP A 289 23.09 25.68 1.33
N VAL A 290 23.16 26.00 2.62
CA VAL A 290 23.59 25.11 3.70
C VAL A 290 22.46 24.09 3.92
N VAL A 291 22.46 23.02 3.13
CA VAL A 291 21.56 21.88 3.33
C VAL A 291 22.28 20.84 4.20
N SER A 292 21.76 20.66 5.40
CA SER A 292 22.08 19.60 6.35
C SER A 292 22.18 18.25 5.62
N ARG A 293 23.31 17.55 5.80
CA ARG A 293 23.51 16.18 5.31
C ARG A 293 22.44 15.28 5.94
N GLU A 294 21.44 14.87 5.18
CA GLU A 294 20.49 13.84 5.61
C GLU A 294 21.24 12.52 5.83
N GLU A 295 21.01 11.88 6.98
CA GLU A 295 21.58 10.57 7.31
C GLU A 295 21.09 9.49 6.32
N PRO A 296 21.95 8.51 5.98
CA PRO A 296 21.54 7.39 5.14
C PRO A 296 20.36 6.67 5.81
N VAL A 297 19.24 6.57 5.08
CA VAL A 297 18.07 5.83 5.56
C VAL A 297 18.44 4.36 5.59
N ASP A 298 18.45 3.73 6.76
CA ASP A 298 18.53 2.27 6.83
C ASP A 298 17.26 1.69 6.22
N ARG A 299 17.36 1.20 4.99
CA ARG A 299 16.23 0.71 4.21
C ARG A 299 15.95 -0.74 4.61
N CYS A 300 15.09 -0.93 5.60
CA CYS A 300 14.60 -2.26 5.94
C CYS A 300 13.55 -2.73 4.92
N PHE A 301 13.83 -3.78 4.15
CA PHE A 301 12.89 -4.41 3.24
C PHE A 301 12.31 -5.68 3.87
N VAL A 302 11.00 -5.71 4.10
CA VAL A 302 10.31 -6.88 4.64
C VAL A 302 9.33 -7.41 3.60
N TRP A 303 9.50 -8.68 3.25
CA TRP A 303 8.57 -9.38 2.36
C TRP A 303 7.55 -10.18 3.15
N LYS A 304 6.30 -10.16 2.68
CA LYS A 304 5.25 -11.06 3.13
C LYS A 304 4.82 -11.94 1.97
N ASP A 305 4.72 -13.24 2.27
CA ASP A 305 4.20 -14.19 1.30
C ASP A 305 2.73 -13.96 1.04
N ALA A 306 2.34 -14.28 -0.20
CA ALA A 306 0.95 -14.22 -0.61
C ALA A 306 0.06 -15.07 0.31
N PRO A 307 -1.06 -14.53 0.79
CA PRO A 307 -2.04 -15.35 1.49
C PRO A 307 -2.72 -16.31 0.50
N TRP A 308 -3.29 -17.39 1.03
CA TRP A 308 -4.23 -18.20 0.27
C TRP A 308 -5.45 -17.34 -0.14
N PRO A 309 -5.99 -17.48 -1.37
CA PRO A 309 -5.68 -18.49 -2.40
C PRO A 309 -4.57 -18.08 -3.37
N TRP A 310 -4.04 -16.85 -3.29
CA TRP A 310 -3.11 -16.30 -4.27
C TRP A 310 -1.75 -16.97 -4.27
N SER A 311 -1.29 -17.48 -3.11
CA SER A 311 -0.07 -18.26 -2.99
C SER A 311 0.01 -19.44 -3.97
N CYS A 312 -1.13 -20.06 -4.31
CA CYS A 312 -1.20 -21.16 -5.27
C CYS A 312 -0.80 -20.75 -6.70
N LEU A 313 -0.92 -19.46 -7.05
CA LEU A 313 -0.60 -18.95 -8.39
C LEU A 313 0.89 -18.70 -8.60
N ILE A 314 1.67 -18.62 -7.52
CA ILE A 314 3.11 -18.30 -7.56
C ILE A 314 3.98 -19.58 -7.54
N GLY A 315 3.39 -20.74 -7.24
CA GLY A 315 4.11 -22.01 -7.03
C GLY A 315 4.63 -22.17 -5.59
N SER A 316 4.80 -23.40 -5.14
CA SER A 316 5.21 -23.70 -3.76
C SER A 316 6.64 -23.25 -3.47
N ARG A 317 6.84 -22.51 -2.37
CA ARG A 317 8.16 -22.23 -1.82
C ARG A 317 8.72 -23.57 -1.31
N SER A 318 9.91 -23.96 -1.77
CA SER A 318 10.74 -24.89 -1.00
C SER A 318 10.93 -24.26 0.37
N SER A 319 10.41 -24.89 1.43
CA SER A 319 10.47 -24.42 2.81
C SER A 319 11.86 -23.90 3.18
N SER A 320 12.03 -22.59 3.23
CA SER A 320 13.13 -21.94 3.94
C SER A 320 12.57 -20.77 4.73
N LYS A 321 13.01 -20.71 5.98
CA LYS A 321 12.50 -19.93 7.10
C LYS A 321 12.26 -18.46 6.78
N ILE A 322 11.28 -17.88 7.47
CA ILE A 322 11.15 -16.43 7.66
C ILE A 322 12.40 -15.97 8.41
N GLU A 323 13.37 -15.40 7.70
CA GLU A 323 14.48 -14.67 8.31
C GLU A 323 14.14 -13.18 8.31
N LYS A 324 13.88 -12.65 9.51
CA LYS A 324 14.02 -11.22 9.77
C LYS A 324 15.51 -10.90 9.65
N VAL A 325 15.96 -10.39 8.52
CA VAL A 325 17.29 -9.78 8.41
C VAL A 325 17.13 -8.33 8.85
N VAL A 326 17.49 -8.09 10.11
CA VAL A 326 17.73 -6.74 10.63
C VAL A 326 19.07 -6.31 10.03
N ALA A 327 19.06 -5.30 9.16
CA ALA A 327 20.26 -4.55 8.79
C ALA A 327 20.45 -3.40 9.78
#